data_AF-A0ABD6WEU5-F1
#
_entry.id   AF-A0ABD6WEU5-F1
#
_cell.length_a   1.000
_cell.length_b   1.000
_cell.length_c   1.000
_cell.angle_alpha   90.00
_cell.angle_beta   90.00
_cell.angle_gamma   90.00
#
_symmetry.space_group_name_H-M   'P 1'
#
loop_
_entity.id
_entity.type
_entity.pdbx_description
1 polymer ?
#
loop_
_entity_poly.entity_id
_entity_poly.type
_entity_poly.pdbx_seq_one_letter_code
_entity_poly.pdbx_strand_id
1 'polypeptide(L)'
;MQRTVGGVVIEVVHARTGDATQTPDGPIELWRITLSGAGIGHTATVAVAGTSTEPDEDVFATVLEVAVVEYVSASEDLRETPAFRRWKRDHASDLQQLVAALRAGG
;
A
#
# COMPACT_ATOMS: atom_id res chain seq x y z
N MET A 1 0.42 -9.35 -5.09
CA MET A 1 -0.83 -8.99 -5.81
C MET A 1 -0.64 -7.63 -6.48
N GLN A 2 -1.35 -7.34 -7.57
CA GLN A 2 -1.17 -6.11 -8.36
C GLN A 2 -2.51 -5.51 -8.80
N ARG A 3 -2.58 -4.16 -8.83
CA ARG A 3 -3.69 -3.36 -9.39
C ARG A 3 -3.14 -2.16 -10.17
N THR A 4 -3.98 -1.50 -10.95
CA THR A 4 -3.57 -0.33 -11.75
C THR A 4 -4.57 0.81 -11.54
N VAL A 5 -4.06 2.01 -11.27
CA VAL A 5 -4.85 3.23 -11.09
C VAL A 5 -4.15 4.38 -11.79
N GLY A 6 -4.85 5.10 -12.68
CA GLY A 6 -4.28 6.25 -13.38
C GLY A 6 -3.02 5.94 -14.19
N GLY A 7 -2.90 4.72 -14.74
CA GLY A 7 -1.71 4.26 -15.46
C GLY A 7 -0.49 3.94 -14.58
N VAL A 8 -0.62 4.00 -13.26
CA VAL A 8 0.39 3.53 -12.30
C VAL A 8 0.04 2.13 -11.85
N VAL A 9 1.00 1.24 -11.98
CA VAL A 9 0.94 -0.12 -11.44
C VAL A 9 1.29 -0.08 -9.96
N ILE A 10 0.42 -0.67 -9.14
CA ILE A 10 0.56 -0.83 -7.71
C ILE A 10 0.75 -2.31 -7.42
N GLU A 11 1.94 -2.68 -6.98
CA GLU A 11 2.29 -4.03 -6.60
C GLU A 11 2.46 -4.10 -5.08
N VAL A 12 1.82 -5.07 -4.44
CA VAL A 12 1.98 -5.37 -3.00
C VAL A 12 2.48 -6.81 -2.87
N VAL A 13 3.59 -6.96 -2.16
CA VAL A 13 4.21 -8.27 -1.88
C VAL A 13 4.55 -8.41 -0.42
N HIS A 14 4.38 -9.62 0.12
CA HIS A 14 4.89 -9.97 1.43
C HIS A 14 6.41 -9.91 1.41
N ALA A 15 7.02 -9.22 2.38
CA ALA A 15 8.46 -9.10 2.48
C ALA A 15 9.03 -10.01 3.57
N ARG A 16 8.48 -9.94 4.79
CA ARG A 16 8.88 -10.80 5.92
C ARG A 16 7.86 -10.76 7.06
N THR A 17 7.83 -11.82 7.85
CA THR A 17 7.15 -11.85 9.14
C THR A 17 8.11 -11.44 10.26
N GLY A 18 7.69 -10.51 11.10
CA GLY A 18 8.40 -10.05 12.29
C GLY A 18 7.96 -10.83 13.53
N ASP A 19 8.41 -12.08 13.64
CA ASP A 19 8.00 -13.00 14.72
C ASP A 19 8.31 -12.49 16.14
N ALA A 20 9.25 -11.55 16.27
CA ALA A 20 9.65 -10.98 17.56
C ALA A 20 8.69 -9.91 18.11
N THR A 21 7.72 -9.44 17.32
CA THR A 21 6.73 -8.43 17.72
C THR A 21 5.33 -8.98 17.49
N GLN A 22 4.73 -9.51 18.55
CA GLN A 22 3.35 -10.01 18.52
C GLN A 22 2.36 -8.92 18.95
N THR A 23 1.26 -8.84 18.23
CA THR A 23 0.08 -8.05 18.57
C THR A 23 -1.09 -9.00 18.88
N PRO A 24 -2.20 -8.52 19.47
CA PRO A 24 -3.41 -9.34 19.65
C PRO A 24 -3.93 -9.97 18.35
N ASP A 25 -3.68 -9.33 17.20
CA ASP A 25 -4.16 -9.76 15.88
C ASP A 25 -3.16 -10.68 15.14
N GLY A 26 -1.99 -10.96 15.74
CA GLY A 26 -0.94 -11.80 15.15
C GLY A 26 0.45 -11.16 15.18
N PRO A 27 1.46 -11.82 14.57
CA PRO A 27 2.76 -11.19 14.35
C PRO A 27 2.64 -9.95 13.46
N ILE A 28 3.66 -9.09 13.51
CA ILE A 28 3.78 -7.99 12.56
C ILE A 28 4.32 -8.51 11.23
N GLU A 29 3.54 -8.39 10.16
CA GLU A 29 3.93 -8.69 8.80
C GLU A 29 4.45 -7.43 8.10
N LEU A 30 5.61 -7.49 7.46
CA LEU A 30 6.11 -6.41 6.61
C LEU A 30 5.73 -6.67 5.16
N TRP A 31 5.06 -5.69 4.58
CA TRP A 31 4.61 -5.69 3.20
C TRP A 31 5.34 -4.60 2.42
N ARG A 32 5.85 -4.97 1.25
CA ARG A 32 6.47 -4.02 0.32
C ARG A 32 5.43 -3.62 -0.71
N ILE A 33 5.27 -2.31 -0.89
CA ILE A 33 4.48 -1.73 -1.97
C ILE A 33 5.39 -1.04 -2.98
N THR A 34 5.16 -1.30 -4.26
CA THR A 34 5.90 -0.69 -5.37
C THR A 34 4.92 -0.02 -6.33
N LEU A 35 5.22 1.23 -6.68
CA LEU A 35 4.44 2.09 -7.55
C LEU A 35 5.28 2.39 -8.79
N SER A 36 4.79 1.97 -9.95
CA SER A 36 5.53 2.09 -11.22
C SER A 36 4.64 2.69 -12.31
N GLY A 37 5.08 3.79 -12.91
CA GLY A 37 4.38 4.48 -13.99
C GLY A 37 5.24 5.58 -14.62
N ALA A 38 4.68 6.32 -15.58
CA ALA A 38 5.40 7.39 -16.26
C ALA A 38 5.85 8.48 -15.26
N GLY A 39 7.15 8.58 -15.00
CA GLY A 39 7.72 9.52 -14.02
C GLY A 39 7.44 9.16 -12.55
N ILE A 40 6.92 7.95 -12.28
CA ILE A 40 6.63 7.44 -10.93
C ILE A 40 7.38 6.14 -10.74
N GLY A 41 8.33 6.16 -9.80
CA GLY A 41 9.04 5.00 -9.31
C GLY A 41 9.22 5.15 -7.81
N HIS A 42 8.39 4.46 -7.03
CA HIS A 42 8.39 4.57 -5.57
C HIS A 42 8.20 3.20 -4.94
N THR A 43 8.90 2.97 -3.83
CA THR A 43 8.76 1.75 -3.05
C THR A 43 8.70 2.12 -1.58
N ALA A 44 7.72 1.58 -0.88
CA ALA A 44 7.58 1.74 0.57
C ALA A 44 7.44 0.36 1.24
N THR A 45 7.69 0.31 2.54
CA THR A 45 7.45 -0.86 3.38
C THR A 45 6.48 -0.46 4.47
N VAL A 46 5.43 -1.26 4.65
CA VAL A 46 4.40 -1.05 5.68
C VAL A 46 4.32 -2.28 6.56
N ALA A 47 4.18 -2.03 7.87
CA ALA A 47 3.93 -3.06 8.85
C ALA A 47 2.42 -3.22 9.06
N VAL A 48 1.92 -4.45 8.95
CA VAL A 48 0.51 -4.81 9.16
C VAL A 48 0.47 -5.96 10.16
N ALA A 49 -0.38 -5.88 11.18
CA ALA A 49 -0.59 -7.00 12.09
C ALA A 49 -1.46 -8.07 11.40
N GLY A 50 -1.04 -9.33 11.47
CA GLY A 50 -1.82 -10.43 10.91
C GLY A 50 -1.06 -11.74 10.91
N THR A 51 -1.78 -12.82 10.60
CA THR A 51 -1.20 -14.18 10.51
C THR A 51 -1.10 -14.70 9.08
N SER A 52 -1.69 -13.98 8.11
CA SER A 52 -1.62 -14.32 6.69
C SER A 52 -0.36 -13.72 6.07
N THR A 53 0.42 -14.58 5.41
CA THR A 53 1.54 -14.18 4.55
C THR A 53 1.15 -14.16 3.08
N GLU A 54 -0.08 -14.57 2.76
CA GLU A 54 -0.60 -14.58 1.40
C GLU A 54 -1.21 -13.20 1.07
N PRO A 55 -0.91 -12.64 -0.12
CA PRO A 55 -1.50 -11.38 -0.54
C PRO A 55 -2.94 -11.59 -1.01
N ASP A 56 -3.90 -11.43 -0.10
CA ASP A 56 -5.34 -11.40 -0.38
C ASP A 56 -5.88 -9.96 -0.56
N GLU A 57 -7.19 -9.85 -0.83
CA GLU A 57 -7.83 -8.56 -1.10
C GLU A 57 -7.86 -7.64 0.13
N ASP A 58 -8.02 -8.18 1.34
CA ASP A 58 -8.08 -7.41 2.57
C ASP A 58 -6.69 -6.88 2.97
N VAL A 59 -5.67 -7.73 2.86
CA VAL A 59 -4.27 -7.33 3.05
C VAL A 59 -3.89 -6.26 2.02
N PHE A 60 -4.26 -6.44 0.75
CA PHE A 60 -3.99 -5.44 -0.28
C PHE A 60 -4.69 -4.11 0.01
N ALA A 61 -5.97 -4.15 0.42
CA ALA A 61 -6.74 -2.97 0.79
C ALA A 61 -6.08 -2.22 1.96
N THR A 62 -5.67 -2.95 3.00
CA THR A 62 -5.02 -2.39 4.18
C THR A 62 -3.66 -1.75 3.85
N VAL A 63 -2.79 -2.45 3.11
CA VAL A 63 -1.49 -1.90 2.70
C VAL A 63 -1.68 -0.68 1.80
N LEU A 64 -2.63 -0.72 0.85
CA LEU A 64 -2.91 0.41 -0.04
C LEU A 64 -3.43 1.61 0.74
N GLU A 65 -4.37 1.39 1.66
CA GLU A 65 -4.94 2.45 2.48
C GLU A 65 -3.83 3.12 3.32
N VAL A 66 -3.05 2.35 4.06
CA VAL A 66 -1.98 2.90 4.92
C VAL A 66 -0.86 3.54 4.10
N ALA A 67 -0.38 2.89 3.03
CA ALA A 67 0.82 3.31 2.32
C ALA A 67 0.59 4.39 1.25
N VAL A 68 -0.61 4.47 0.69
CA VAL A 68 -0.90 5.33 -0.47
C VAL A 68 -2.03 6.30 -0.17
N VAL A 69 -3.11 5.87 0.47
CA VAL A 69 -4.26 6.75 0.74
C VAL A 69 -3.98 7.64 1.94
N GLU A 70 -3.79 7.03 3.11
CA GLU A 70 -3.57 7.66 4.41
C GLU A 70 -2.17 8.22 4.58
N TYR A 71 -1.17 7.72 3.84
CA TYR A 71 0.20 8.23 3.94
C TYR A 71 0.24 9.73 3.61
N VAL A 72 0.11 10.53 4.66
CA VAL A 72 0.47 11.94 4.72
C VAL A 72 1.90 11.90 5.19
N SER A 73 2.85 12.15 4.28
CA SER A 73 4.29 12.24 4.55
C SER A 73 4.53 13.00 5.87
N ALA A 74 4.61 12.27 6.99
CA ALA A 74 4.75 12.85 8.33
C ALA A 74 6.17 13.40 8.55
N SER A 75 7.09 12.92 7.72
CA SER A 75 8.33 13.55 7.35
C SER A 75 8.15 13.99 5.92
N GLU A 76 8.55 15.19 5.52
CA GLU A 76 8.91 15.44 4.12
C GLU A 76 9.94 14.38 3.73
N ASP A 77 9.48 13.23 3.25
CA ASP A 77 10.35 12.28 2.61
C ASP A 77 10.76 13.00 1.33
N LEU A 78 11.95 13.60 1.36
CA LEU A 78 12.53 14.44 0.30
C LEU A 78 12.63 13.70 -1.06
N ARG A 79 12.19 12.43 -1.12
CA ARG A 79 12.12 11.55 -2.29
C ARG A 79 10.71 11.42 -2.87
N GLU A 80 9.68 11.98 -2.25
CA GLU A 80 8.33 11.97 -2.80
C GLU A 80 8.25 12.91 -4.01
N THR A 81 8.33 12.34 -5.21
CA THR A 81 8.40 13.12 -6.44
C THR A 81 7.12 13.98 -6.60
N PRO A 82 7.22 15.21 -7.15
CA PRO A 82 6.04 16.02 -7.47
C PRO A 82 5.04 15.29 -8.38
N ALA A 83 5.53 14.38 -9.24
CA ALA A 83 4.71 13.53 -10.09
C ALA A 83 3.82 12.59 -9.27
N PHE A 84 4.36 11.94 -8.23
CA PHE A 84 3.58 11.07 -7.35
C PHE A 84 2.52 11.83 -6.57
N ARG A 85 2.87 12.99 -5.98
CA ARG A 85 1.88 13.83 -5.24
C ARG A 85 0.75 14.32 -6.15
N ARG A 86 1.07 14.68 -7.40
CA ARG A 86 0.06 15.06 -8.39
C ARG A 86 -0.84 13.87 -8.75
N TRP A 87 -0.26 12.73 -9.10
CA TRP A 87 -1.01 11.52 -9.41
C TRP A 87 -1.94 11.09 -8.27
N LYS A 88 -1.43 11.05 -7.02
CA LYS A 88 -2.24 10.71 -5.84
C LYS A 88 -3.43 11.66 -5.69
N ARG A 89 -3.24 12.96 -5.92
CA ARG A 89 -4.31 13.95 -5.88
C ARG A 89 -5.34 13.72 -6.99
N ASP A 90 -4.86 13.54 -8.22
CA ASP A 90 -5.70 13.39 -9.42
C ASP A 90 -6.51 12.07 -9.39
N HIS A 91 -6.04 11.05 -8.65
CA HIS A 91 -6.66 9.73 -8.54
C HIS A 91 -7.15 9.36 -7.13
N ALA A 92 -7.33 10.34 -6.24
CA ALA A 92 -7.71 10.08 -4.84
C ALA A 92 -9.03 9.31 -4.72
N SER A 93 -10.03 9.66 -5.53
CA SER A 93 -11.32 8.96 -5.55
C SER A 93 -11.21 7.53 -6.08
N ASP A 94 -10.42 7.31 -7.14
CA ASP A 94 -10.20 5.97 -7.71
C ASP A 94 -9.53 5.05 -6.68
N LEU A 95 -8.55 5.57 -5.93
CA LEU A 95 -7.86 4.83 -4.87
C LEU A 95 -8.82 4.47 -3.73
N GLN A 96 -9.66 5.40 -3.30
CA GLN A 96 -10.68 5.15 -2.27
C GLN A 96 -11.72 4.12 -2.72
N GLN A 97 -12.17 4.20 -3.98
CA GLN A 97 -13.11 3.24 -4.56
C GLN A 97 -12.49 1.84 -4.67
N LEU A 98 -11.21 1.75 -5.06
CA LEU A 98 -10.49 0.48 -5.11
C LEU A 98 -10.41 -0.17 -3.72
N VAL A 99 -10.04 0.59 -2.68
CA VAL A 99 -10.01 0.08 -1.29
C VAL A 99 -11.40 -0.42 -0.87
N ALA A 100 -12.45 0.36 -1.13
CA ALA A 100 -13.82 -0.03 -0.78
C ALA A 100 -14.27 -1.32 -1.51
N ALA A 101 -13.93 -1.45 -2.80
CA ALA A 101 -14.28 -2.63 -3.59
C ALA A 101 -13.56 -3.89 -3.10
N LEU A 102 -12.26 -3.78 -2.78
CA LEU A 102 -11.47 -4.91 -2.25
C LEU A 102 -12.02 -5.40 -0.91
N ARG A 103 -12.41 -4.48 -0.02
CA ARG A 103 -13.03 -4.83 1.27
C ARG A 103 -14.41 -5.48 1.16
N ALA A 104 -15.12 -5.20 0.07
CA ALA A 104 -16.44 -5.78 -0.17
C ALA A 104 -16.38 -7.14 -0.87
N GLY A 105 -15.23 -7.46 -1.50
CA GLY A 105 -15.00 -8.71 -2.24
C GLY A 105 -14.26 -9.79 -1.45
N GLY A 106 -13.57 -9.41 -0.36
CA GLY A 106 -12.85 -10.29 0.57
C GLY A 106 -13.74 -11.06 1.55
#